data_AF-A0A6P6XFL3-F1
#
_entry.id   AF-A0A6P6XFL3-F1
#
_cell.length_a   1.000
_cell.length_b   1.000
_cell.length_c   1.000
_cell.angle_alpha   90.00
_cell.angle_beta   90.00
_cell.angle_gamma   90.00
#
_symmetry.space_group_name_H-M   'P 1'
#
loop_
_entity.id
_entity.type
_entity.pdbx_description
1 polymer ?
#
loop_
_entity_poly.entity_id
_entity_poly.type
_entity_poly.pdbx_seq_one_letter_code
_entity_poly.pdbx_strand_id
1 'polypeptide(L)'
;MDKEGDEQKTKKRKVVVANYMVTVATLVVWWHEKHIVKEPYLDFKVTREIYLRRLYYGNNRVCVEQLRLNKHCFTVLCTNLREHCGLRDTRNITVEEAVAMFLYVLAHNFKNRTVNFNFIRSGETVSRYFNIVLCAIIKLGRHYLIQPETEMEGYEHEKWEWFQDCLGALDGTYVKVHVLLRDQGRYRNRKNEIATNVLGVCSRDMRFTYVLPGWEGSAADSRVLRDALD
;
A
#
# COMPACT_ATOMS: atom_id res chain seq x y z
N MET A 1 33.63 60.50 49.72
CA MET A 1 33.32 60.33 48.29
C MET A 1 33.72 58.96 47.72
N ASP A 2 34.33 58.04 48.50
CA ASP A 2 34.78 56.73 47.98
C ASP A 2 33.78 55.57 48.08
N LYS A 3 32.70 55.69 48.86
CA LYS A 3 31.74 54.59 49.06
C LYS A 3 30.88 54.30 47.82
N GLU A 4 30.48 55.34 47.08
CA GLU A 4 29.66 55.17 45.86
C GLU A 4 30.47 54.52 44.71
N GLY A 5 31.75 54.88 44.57
CA GLY A 5 32.63 54.31 43.55
C GLY A 5 32.87 52.82 43.75
N ASP A 6 33.06 52.39 45.00
CA ASP A 6 33.30 50.98 45.34
C ASP A 6 32.03 50.13 45.24
N GLU A 7 30.87 50.68 45.60
CA GLU A 7 29.57 50.03 45.42
C GLU A 7 29.22 49.84 43.94
N GLN A 8 29.56 50.81 43.09
CA GLN A 8 29.33 50.75 41.64
C GLN A 8 30.28 49.76 40.95
N LYS A 9 31.54 49.66 41.43
CA LYS A 9 32.51 48.63 41.01
C LYS A 9 32.03 47.22 41.38
N THR A 10 31.43 47.08 42.57
CA THR A 10 30.85 45.84 43.06
C THR A 10 29.61 45.43 42.25
N LYS A 11 28.74 46.37 41.90
CA LYS A 11 27.59 46.14 40.99
C LYS A 11 28.04 45.69 39.61
N LYS A 12 29.06 46.33 39.01
CA LYS A 12 29.63 45.92 37.72
C LYS A 12 30.22 44.52 37.77
N ARG A 13 30.97 44.17 38.83
CA ARG A 13 31.48 42.81 39.05
C ARG A 13 30.37 41.76 39.14
N LYS A 14 29.30 42.04 39.89
CA LYS A 14 28.14 41.14 40.01
C LYS A 14 27.47 40.90 38.66
N VAL A 15 27.33 41.94 37.82
CA VAL A 15 26.75 41.81 36.47
C VAL A 15 27.65 40.96 35.56
N VAL A 16 28.97 41.16 35.60
CA VAL A 16 29.92 40.36 34.81
C VAL A 16 29.87 38.89 35.22
N VAL A 17 29.84 38.61 36.54
CA VAL A 17 29.72 37.24 37.06
C VAL A 17 28.39 36.62 36.67
N ALA A 18 27.28 37.36 36.76
CA ALA A 18 25.97 36.88 36.36
C ALA A 18 25.93 36.52 34.85
N ASN A 19 26.47 37.37 33.99
CA ASN A 19 26.55 37.09 32.55
C ASN A 19 27.41 35.86 32.24
N TYR A 20 28.55 35.71 32.93
CA TYR A 20 29.39 34.53 32.79
C TYR A 20 28.66 33.24 33.24
N MET A 21 27.93 33.29 34.36
CA MET A 21 27.16 32.14 34.82
C MET A 21 26.04 31.76 33.84
N VAL A 22 25.38 32.74 33.23
CA VAL A 22 24.35 32.50 32.20
C VAL A 22 24.96 31.85 30.97
N THR A 23 26.11 32.32 30.47
CA THR A 23 26.75 31.71 29.30
C THR A 23 27.25 30.29 29.56
N VAL A 24 27.77 30.02 30.76
CA VAL A 24 28.13 28.66 31.15
C VAL A 24 26.88 27.78 31.23
N ALA A 25 25.80 28.26 31.84
CA ALA A 25 24.55 27.51 31.94
C ALA A 25 23.96 27.19 30.56
N THR A 26 23.96 28.15 29.61
CA THR A 26 23.45 27.90 28.25
C THR A 26 24.34 26.93 27.48
N LEU A 27 25.67 27.00 27.64
CA LEU A 27 26.60 26.03 27.05
C LEU A 27 26.40 24.62 27.62
N VAL A 28 26.16 24.50 28.93
CA VAL A 28 25.86 23.22 29.58
C VAL A 28 24.54 22.64 29.09
N VAL A 29 23.49 23.46 28.98
CA VAL A 29 22.19 23.02 28.43
C VAL A 29 22.34 22.59 26.98
N TRP A 30 22.99 23.40 26.15
CA TRP A 30 23.24 23.07 24.74
C TRP A 30 24.06 21.78 24.58
N TRP A 31 25.10 21.61 25.40
CA TRP A 31 25.91 20.40 25.39
C TRP A 31 25.12 19.17 25.86
N HIS A 32 24.30 19.32 26.90
CA HIS A 32 23.43 18.28 27.42
C HIS A 32 22.39 17.84 26.37
N GLU A 33 21.72 18.78 25.71
CA GLU A 33 20.78 18.48 24.61
C GLU A 33 21.48 17.78 23.45
N LYS A 34 22.67 18.23 23.05
CA LYS A 34 23.40 17.68 21.91
C LYS A 34 24.03 16.31 22.16
N HIS A 35 24.47 16.04 23.40
CA HIS A 35 25.30 14.87 23.70
C HIS A 35 24.69 13.89 24.71
N ILE A 36 23.80 14.33 25.60
CA ILE A 36 23.18 13.46 26.63
C ILE A 36 21.77 13.04 26.24
N VAL A 37 20.97 13.95 25.68
CA VAL A 37 19.62 13.62 25.20
C VAL A 37 19.75 12.78 23.93
N LYS A 38 19.97 11.48 24.12
CA LYS A 38 19.81 10.49 23.06
C LYS A 38 18.32 10.43 22.74
N GLU A 39 17.97 10.48 21.46
CA GLU A 39 16.61 10.19 21.02
C GLU A 39 16.15 8.89 21.71
N PRO A 40 14.89 8.84 22.22
CA PRO A 40 14.41 7.67 22.92
C PRO A 40 14.63 6.44 22.04
N TYR A 41 15.20 5.39 22.63
CA TYR A 41 15.40 4.11 21.94
C TYR A 41 14.04 3.59 21.50
N LEU A 42 13.68 3.84 20.24
CA LEU A 42 12.44 3.37 19.67
C LEU A 42 12.66 1.90 19.33
N ASP A 43 11.99 1.01 20.05
CA ASP A 43 11.96 -0.39 19.69
C ASP A 43 11.14 -0.55 18.40
N PHE A 44 11.83 -0.41 17.27
CA PHE A 44 11.27 -0.54 15.94
C PHE A 44 10.52 -1.87 15.73
N LYS A 45 10.90 -2.94 16.43
CA LYS A 45 10.21 -4.23 16.32
C LYS A 45 8.85 -4.15 16.99
N VAL A 46 8.77 -3.61 18.21
CA VAL A 46 7.52 -3.45 18.96
C VAL A 46 6.61 -2.44 18.25
N THR A 47 7.14 -1.28 17.82
CA THR A 47 6.36 -0.28 17.08
C THR A 47 5.77 -0.86 15.80
N ARG A 48 6.56 -1.63 15.05
CA ARG A 48 6.08 -2.32 13.85
C ARG A 48 4.99 -3.34 14.17
N GLU A 49 5.17 -4.16 15.21
CA GLU A 49 4.17 -5.16 15.59
C GLU A 49 2.83 -4.51 15.98
N ILE A 50 2.86 -3.42 16.75
CA ILE A 50 1.67 -2.65 17.11
C ILE A 50 0.97 -2.10 15.85
N TYR A 51 1.74 -1.56 14.91
CA TYR A 51 1.21 -1.05 13.64
C TYR A 51 0.54 -2.15 12.80
N LEU A 52 1.20 -3.29 12.63
CA LEU A 52 0.68 -4.44 11.90
C LEU A 52 -0.59 -5.00 12.55
N ARG A 53 -0.61 -5.14 13.89
CA ARG A 53 -1.81 -5.54 14.63
C ARG A 53 -2.96 -4.58 14.39
N ARG A 54 -2.71 -3.27 14.33
CA ARG A 54 -3.75 -2.27 14.02
C ARG A 54 -4.31 -2.44 12.61
N LEU A 55 -3.47 -2.79 11.63
CA LEU A 55 -3.88 -2.96 10.23
C LEU A 55 -4.82 -4.16 10.04
N TYR A 56 -4.42 -5.36 10.46
CA TYR A 56 -5.15 -6.59 10.11
C TYR A 56 -5.69 -7.43 11.28
N TYR A 57 -5.34 -7.12 12.54
CA TYR A 57 -6.00 -7.70 13.72
C TYR A 57 -6.97 -6.73 14.42
N GLY A 58 -6.91 -5.44 14.06
CA GLY A 58 -7.65 -4.33 14.66
C GLY A 58 -9.15 -4.31 14.32
N ASN A 59 -9.70 -3.18 13.89
CA ASN A 59 -11.12 -3.08 13.50
C ASN A 59 -11.29 -3.56 12.03
N ASN A 60 -12.38 -4.28 11.72
CA ASN A 60 -12.71 -4.65 10.34
C ASN A 60 -12.77 -3.44 9.40
N ARG A 61 -13.29 -2.31 9.90
CA ARG A 61 -13.34 -1.06 9.14
C ARG A 61 -11.95 -0.59 8.73
N VAL A 62 -10.99 -0.65 9.66
CA VAL A 62 -9.60 -0.26 9.39
C VAL A 62 -8.97 -1.18 8.35
N CYS A 63 -9.18 -2.49 8.46
CA CYS A 63 -8.66 -3.45 7.48
C CYS A 63 -9.22 -3.15 6.07
N VAL A 64 -10.53 -2.88 5.94
CA VAL A 64 -11.14 -2.52 4.65
C VAL A 64 -10.62 -1.18 4.12
N GLU A 65 -10.53 -0.15 4.98
CA GLU A 65 -10.05 1.17 4.59
C GLU A 65 -8.58 1.15 4.13
N GLN A 66 -7.74 0.34 4.80
CA GLN A 66 -6.28 0.33 4.56
C GLN A 66 -5.82 -0.76 3.58
N LEU A 67 -6.47 -1.92 3.57
CA LEU A 67 -6.07 -3.10 2.79
C LEU A 67 -7.12 -3.53 1.75
N ARG A 68 -8.28 -2.85 1.69
CA ARG A 68 -9.42 -3.17 0.79
C ARG A 68 -10.05 -4.54 1.01
N LEU A 69 -9.69 -5.22 2.10
CA LEU A 69 -10.23 -6.50 2.51
C LEU A 69 -10.69 -6.42 3.96
N ASN A 70 -11.74 -7.15 4.32
CA ASN A 70 -12.06 -7.36 5.73
C ASN A 70 -11.04 -8.35 6.35
N LYS A 71 -11.01 -8.45 7.69
CA LYS A 71 -10.02 -9.29 8.39
C LYS A 71 -10.10 -10.77 8.02
N HIS A 72 -11.32 -11.28 7.82
CA HIS A 72 -11.53 -12.67 7.45
C HIS A 72 -10.96 -12.96 6.05
N CYS A 73 -11.33 -12.15 5.05
CA CYS A 73 -10.82 -12.27 3.68
C CYS A 73 -9.30 -12.10 3.62
N PHE A 74 -8.72 -11.18 4.40
CA PHE A 74 -7.26 -11.02 4.49
C PHE A 74 -6.58 -12.29 5.02
N THR A 75 -7.14 -12.91 6.06
CA THR A 75 -6.61 -14.14 6.65
C THR A 75 -6.72 -15.33 5.68
N VAL A 76 -7.86 -15.45 5.00
CA VAL A 76 -8.08 -16.46 3.96
C VAL A 76 -7.09 -16.27 2.80
N LEU A 77 -6.88 -15.03 2.33
CA LEU A 77 -5.90 -14.72 1.30
C LEU A 77 -4.48 -15.15 1.71
N CYS A 78 -4.05 -14.80 2.93
CA CYS A 78 -2.73 -15.20 3.44
C CYS A 78 -2.58 -16.73 3.51
N THR A 79 -3.64 -17.43 3.89
CA THR A 79 -3.66 -18.91 3.94
C THR A 79 -3.53 -19.50 2.54
N ASN A 80 -4.33 -19.04 1.59
CA ASN A 80 -4.29 -19.52 0.21
C ASN A 80 -2.94 -19.22 -0.49
N LEU A 81 -2.32 -18.09 -0.18
CA LEU A 81 -0.97 -17.76 -0.67
C LEU A 81 0.11 -18.69 -0.08
N ARG A 82 -0.04 -19.14 1.17
CA ARG A 82 0.86 -20.14 1.75
C ARG A 82 0.67 -21.50 1.09
N GLU A 83 -0.57 -21.97 1.00
CA GLU A 83 -0.90 -23.34 0.58
C GLU A 83 -0.71 -23.54 -0.94
N HIS A 84 -1.21 -22.62 -1.76
CA HIS A 84 -1.20 -22.78 -3.22
C HIS A 84 -0.02 -22.09 -3.91
N CYS A 85 0.53 -21.03 -3.30
CA CYS A 85 1.58 -20.23 -3.90
C CYS A 85 2.96 -20.41 -3.27
N GLY A 86 3.05 -21.11 -2.13
CA GLY A 86 4.33 -21.41 -1.48
C GLY A 86 4.96 -20.21 -0.77
N LEU A 87 4.19 -19.16 -0.46
CA LEU A 87 4.68 -18.07 0.38
C LEU A 87 4.97 -18.62 1.79
N ARG A 88 6.12 -18.25 2.34
CA ARG A 88 6.55 -18.69 3.68
C ARG A 88 7.06 -17.50 4.47
N ASP A 89 6.93 -17.61 5.78
CA ASP A 89 7.54 -16.67 6.69
C ASP A 89 9.07 -16.78 6.56
N THR A 90 9.74 -15.64 6.65
CA THR A 90 11.19 -15.56 6.75
C THR A 90 11.57 -15.13 8.16
N ARG A 91 12.86 -15.21 8.50
CA ARG A 91 13.36 -14.71 9.80
C ARG A 91 12.92 -13.28 10.11
N ASN A 92 12.76 -12.46 9.07
CA ASN A 92 12.53 -11.04 9.22
C ASN A 92 11.11 -10.60 8.91
N ILE A 93 10.36 -11.29 8.05
CA ILE A 93 9.04 -10.88 7.53
C ILE A 93 8.10 -12.06 7.50
N THR A 94 6.89 -11.87 8.02
CA THR A 94 5.78 -12.83 7.91
C THR A 94 5.02 -12.63 6.60
N VAL A 95 4.26 -13.65 6.18
CA VAL A 95 3.38 -13.55 5.01
C VAL A 95 2.33 -12.45 5.22
N GLU A 96 1.75 -12.30 6.40
CA GLU A 96 0.78 -11.23 6.69
C GLU A 96 1.41 -9.85 6.47
N GLU A 97 2.63 -9.64 6.95
CA GLU A 97 3.33 -8.37 6.76
C GLU A 97 3.61 -8.11 5.27
N ALA A 98 4.08 -9.12 4.53
CA ALA A 98 4.33 -9.01 3.10
C ALA A 98 3.05 -8.70 2.30
N VAL A 99 1.97 -9.43 2.58
CA VAL A 99 0.66 -9.24 1.92
C VAL A 99 0.05 -7.90 2.31
N ALA A 100 0.17 -7.48 3.58
CA ALA A 100 -0.28 -6.17 4.03
C ALA A 100 0.48 -5.04 3.33
N MET A 101 1.82 -5.11 3.21
CA MET A 101 2.60 -4.13 2.45
C MET A 101 2.13 -4.04 1.00
N PHE A 102 1.94 -5.18 0.34
CA PHE A 102 1.48 -5.24 -1.05
C PHE A 102 0.09 -4.60 -1.21
N LEU A 103 -0.88 -5.01 -0.40
CA LEU A 103 -2.24 -4.46 -0.45
C LEU A 103 -2.27 -2.98 -0.09
N TYR A 104 -1.45 -2.53 0.85
CA TYR A 104 -1.35 -1.13 1.25
C TYR A 104 -0.83 -0.23 0.12
N VAL A 105 0.13 -0.73 -0.68
CA VAL A 105 0.57 -0.04 -1.91
C VAL A 105 -0.60 0.09 -2.89
N LEU A 106 -1.32 -1.00 -3.18
CA LEU A 106 -2.42 -1.01 -4.15
C LEU A 106 -3.63 -0.18 -3.69
N ALA A 107 -3.98 -0.26 -2.41
CA ALA A 107 -5.16 0.39 -1.83
C ALA A 107 -5.13 1.92 -1.95
N HIS A 108 -3.93 2.50 -1.92
CA HIS A 108 -3.71 3.94 -1.81
C HIS A 108 -2.78 4.51 -2.88
N ASN A 109 -2.21 3.69 -3.76
CA ASN A 109 -1.20 4.08 -4.72
C ASN A 109 0.02 4.75 -4.06
N PHE A 110 0.47 4.22 -2.92
CA PHE A 110 1.57 4.80 -2.16
C PHE A 110 2.94 4.50 -2.78
N LYS A 111 3.81 5.51 -2.73
CA LYS A 111 5.21 5.38 -3.16
C LYS A 111 5.97 4.49 -2.18
N ASN A 112 6.94 3.74 -2.70
CA ASN A 112 7.80 2.85 -1.90
C ASN A 112 8.36 3.55 -0.64
N ARG A 113 8.86 4.79 -0.76
CA ARG A 113 9.38 5.57 0.37
C ARG A 113 8.38 5.75 1.53
N THR A 114 7.09 5.88 1.23
CA THR A 114 6.03 6.05 2.23
C THR A 114 5.75 4.73 2.94
N VAL A 115 5.72 3.63 2.18
CA VAL A 115 5.52 2.29 2.75
C VAL A 115 6.71 1.87 3.59
N ASN A 116 7.94 2.18 3.15
CA ASN A 116 9.16 2.00 3.93
C ASN A 116 9.04 2.64 5.31
N PHE A 117 8.65 3.91 5.36
CA PHE A 117 8.49 4.65 6.61
C PHE A 117 7.41 4.02 7.51
N ASN A 118 6.23 3.72 6.96
CA ASN A 118 5.10 3.20 7.74
C ASN A 118 5.34 1.78 8.28
N PHE A 119 5.96 0.91 7.49
CA PHE A 119 6.23 -0.49 7.87
C PHE A 119 7.57 -0.66 8.57
N ILE A 120 8.38 0.40 8.64
CA ILE A 120 9.72 0.37 9.24
C ILE A 120 10.58 -0.71 8.56
N ARG A 121 10.58 -0.68 7.23
CA ARG A 121 11.30 -1.62 6.34
C ARG A 121 12.06 -0.86 5.29
N SER A 122 13.25 -1.35 4.93
CA SER A 122 14.00 -0.75 3.82
C SER A 122 13.18 -0.75 2.53
N GLY A 123 13.43 0.21 1.65
CA GLY A 123 12.69 0.32 0.38
C GLY A 123 12.98 -0.85 -0.57
N GLU A 124 14.18 -1.43 -0.44
CA GLU A 124 14.56 -2.68 -1.08
C GLU A 124 13.62 -3.81 -0.62
N THR A 125 13.38 -3.93 0.68
CA THR A 125 12.50 -4.95 1.25
C THR A 125 11.06 -4.78 0.77
N VAL A 126 10.53 -3.55 0.77
CA VAL A 126 9.21 -3.25 0.22
C VAL A 126 9.12 -3.67 -1.25
N SER A 127 10.12 -3.33 -2.07
CA SER A 127 10.14 -3.67 -3.49
C SER A 127 10.22 -5.19 -3.73
N ARG A 128 11.09 -5.89 -2.99
CA ARG A 128 11.24 -7.34 -3.09
C ARG A 128 9.92 -8.05 -2.79
N TYR A 129 9.31 -7.75 -1.64
CA TYR A 129 8.09 -8.43 -1.22
C TYR A 129 6.86 -8.01 -2.02
N PHE A 130 6.82 -6.78 -2.54
CA PHE A 130 5.78 -6.38 -3.50
C PHE A 130 5.78 -7.31 -4.73
N ASN A 131 6.95 -7.56 -5.33
CA ASN A 131 7.05 -8.43 -6.50
C ASN A 131 6.82 -9.91 -6.18
N ILE A 132 7.30 -10.41 -5.04
CA ILE A 132 7.04 -11.79 -4.59
C ILE A 132 5.53 -12.03 -4.42
N VAL A 133 4.84 -11.12 -3.73
CA VAL A 133 3.39 -11.22 -3.51
C VAL A 133 2.62 -11.04 -4.82
N LEU A 134 3.05 -10.14 -5.70
CA LEU A 134 2.46 -9.97 -7.03
C LEU A 134 2.47 -11.28 -7.83
N CYS A 135 3.64 -11.91 -7.95
CA CYS A 135 3.76 -13.20 -8.65
C CYS A 135 2.87 -14.28 -8.02
N ALA A 136 2.80 -14.32 -6.69
CA ALA A 136 1.95 -15.26 -5.97
C ALA A 136 0.46 -15.00 -6.23
N ILE A 137 0.01 -13.75 -6.24
CA ILE A 137 -1.38 -13.40 -6.56
C ILE A 137 -1.73 -13.74 -8.01
N ILE A 138 -0.83 -13.48 -8.97
CA ILE A 138 -1.04 -13.87 -10.38
C ILE A 138 -1.19 -15.40 -10.49
N LYS A 139 -0.34 -16.16 -9.77
CA LYS A 139 -0.45 -17.62 -9.71
C LYS A 139 -1.79 -18.05 -9.08
N LEU A 140 -2.18 -17.42 -7.97
CA LEU A 140 -3.42 -17.70 -7.26
C LEU A 140 -4.65 -17.41 -8.14
N GLY A 141 -4.59 -16.37 -8.97
CA GLY A 141 -5.68 -15.98 -9.86
C GLY A 141 -6.21 -17.12 -10.73
N ARG A 142 -5.36 -18.08 -11.12
CA ARG A 142 -5.76 -19.28 -11.88
C ARG A 142 -6.74 -20.19 -11.16
N HIS A 143 -6.77 -20.14 -9.82
CA HIS A 143 -7.73 -20.88 -9.00
C HIS A 143 -9.06 -20.15 -8.82
N TYR A 144 -9.13 -18.86 -9.16
CA TYR A 144 -10.32 -18.02 -8.98
C TYR A 144 -11.00 -17.65 -10.30
N LEU A 145 -10.21 -17.45 -11.37
CA LEU A 145 -10.69 -17.13 -12.71
C LEU A 145 -10.95 -18.43 -13.48
N ILE A 146 -12.03 -19.11 -13.09
CA ILE A 146 -12.46 -20.37 -13.68
C ILE A 146 -13.63 -20.07 -14.62
N GLN A 147 -13.56 -20.56 -15.86
CA GLN A 147 -14.69 -20.52 -16.78
C GLN A 147 -15.75 -21.54 -16.34
N PRO A 148 -17.03 -21.18 -16.30
CA PRO A 148 -18.08 -22.11 -15.93
C PRO A 148 -18.18 -23.25 -16.96
N GLU A 149 -18.34 -24.48 -16.48
CA GLU A 149 -18.73 -25.61 -17.33
C GLU A 149 -20.17 -25.39 -17.83
N THR A 150 -20.44 -25.79 -19.06
CA THR A 150 -21.61 -25.43 -19.88
C THR A 150 -22.97 -25.85 -19.30
N GLU A 151 -23.01 -26.53 -18.15
CA GLU A 151 -24.23 -27.06 -17.55
C GLU A 151 -24.99 -25.97 -16.78
N MET A 152 -25.97 -25.40 -17.49
CA MET A 152 -26.95 -24.47 -16.95
C MET A 152 -28.15 -25.24 -16.39
N GLU A 153 -28.03 -25.81 -15.19
CA GLU A 153 -29.19 -26.31 -14.46
C GLU A 153 -29.47 -25.45 -13.22
N GLY A 154 -30.68 -24.90 -13.15
CA GLY A 154 -31.27 -24.44 -11.87
C GLY A 154 -31.22 -22.95 -11.54
N TYR A 155 -30.84 -22.06 -12.45
CA TYR A 155 -30.83 -20.61 -12.17
C TYR A 155 -32.16 -19.93 -12.54
N GLU A 156 -33.14 -20.06 -11.64
CA GLU A 156 -34.34 -19.22 -11.62
C GLU A 156 -34.02 -17.89 -10.90
N HIS A 157 -33.41 -16.94 -11.60
CA HIS A 157 -33.23 -15.60 -11.07
C HIS A 157 -33.97 -14.60 -11.96
N GLU A 158 -35.02 -13.98 -11.42
CA GLU A 158 -35.89 -12.98 -12.07
C GLU A 158 -35.11 -11.90 -12.85
N LYS A 159 -33.92 -11.53 -12.37
CA LYS A 159 -33.05 -10.53 -13.00
C LYS A 159 -32.51 -10.93 -14.38
N TRP A 160 -32.42 -12.23 -14.68
CA TRP A 160 -31.85 -12.76 -15.93
C TRP A 160 -32.92 -13.31 -16.89
N GLU A 161 -34.21 -13.07 -16.62
CA GLU A 161 -35.33 -13.60 -17.41
C GLU A 161 -35.23 -13.24 -18.91
N TRP A 162 -34.73 -12.05 -19.23
CA TRP A 162 -34.53 -11.59 -20.62
C TRP A 162 -33.20 -12.01 -21.24
N PHE A 163 -32.32 -12.65 -20.47
CA PHE A 163 -30.99 -13.09 -20.87
C PHE A 163 -30.86 -14.61 -20.71
N GLN A 164 -31.86 -15.32 -21.20
CA GLN A 164 -31.86 -16.78 -21.27
C GLN A 164 -30.58 -17.24 -21.97
N ASP A 165 -29.99 -18.31 -21.46
CA ASP A 165 -28.74 -18.91 -21.94
C ASP A 165 -27.46 -18.06 -21.85
N CYS A 166 -27.50 -16.82 -21.33
CA CYS A 166 -26.29 -16.01 -21.16
C CYS A 166 -25.47 -16.47 -19.95
N LEU A 167 -24.21 -16.89 -20.13
CA LEU A 167 -23.36 -17.35 -19.00
C LEU A 167 -22.98 -16.23 -18.01
N GLY A 168 -23.08 -14.98 -18.42
CA GLY A 168 -22.67 -13.83 -17.64
C GLY A 168 -22.58 -12.56 -18.48
N ALA A 169 -21.73 -11.62 -18.03
CA ALA A 169 -21.49 -10.36 -18.73
C ALA A 169 -20.00 -10.18 -19.02
N LEU A 170 -19.72 -9.49 -20.13
CA LEU A 170 -18.38 -9.11 -20.56
C LEU A 170 -18.37 -7.61 -20.81
N ASP A 171 -17.37 -6.91 -20.27
CA ASP A 171 -17.22 -5.47 -20.46
C ASP A 171 -15.74 -5.05 -20.37
N GLY A 172 -15.41 -3.95 -21.04
CA GLY A 172 -14.09 -3.33 -21.01
C GLY A 172 -14.03 -2.21 -19.97
N THR A 173 -12.96 -2.18 -19.18
CA THR A 173 -12.70 -1.09 -18.21
C THR A 173 -11.35 -0.45 -18.44
N TYR A 174 -11.27 0.87 -18.25
CA TYR A 174 -10.04 1.64 -18.44
C TYR A 174 -9.37 1.92 -17.10
N VAL A 175 -8.14 1.43 -16.94
CA VAL A 175 -7.29 1.71 -15.77
C VAL A 175 -6.25 2.75 -16.14
N LYS A 176 -6.18 3.86 -15.41
CA LYS A 176 -5.20 4.94 -15.66
C LYS A 176 -3.78 4.40 -15.47
N VAL A 177 -2.89 4.76 -16.39
CA VAL A 177 -1.49 4.33 -16.36
C VAL A 177 -0.54 5.50 -16.63
N HIS A 178 0.69 5.35 -16.19
CA HIS A 178 1.79 6.24 -16.54
C HIS A 178 2.70 5.54 -17.55
N VAL A 179 2.76 6.08 -18.76
CA VAL A 179 3.65 5.61 -19.83
C VAL A 179 4.54 6.74 -20.32
N LEU A 180 5.63 6.40 -21.02
CA LEU A 180 6.53 7.37 -21.62
C LEU A 180 5.80 8.24 -22.64
N LEU A 181 6.27 9.49 -22.83
CA LEU A 181 5.62 10.46 -23.72
C LEU A 181 5.42 9.90 -25.15
N ARG A 182 6.41 9.16 -25.67
CA ARG A 182 6.35 8.50 -26.98
C ARG A 182 5.23 7.45 -27.11
N ASP A 183 4.81 6.86 -25.99
CA ASP A 183 3.80 5.80 -25.95
C ASP A 183 2.40 6.34 -25.64
N GLN A 184 2.29 7.58 -25.13
CA GLN A 184 1.01 8.16 -24.72
C GLN A 184 -0.04 8.21 -25.84
N GLY A 185 0.38 8.31 -27.11
CA GLY A 185 -0.55 8.26 -28.24
C GLY A 185 -1.36 6.96 -28.28
N ARG A 186 -0.72 5.83 -27.99
CA ARG A 186 -1.34 4.49 -27.99
C ARG A 186 -2.22 4.26 -26.77
N TYR A 187 -1.85 4.81 -25.62
CA TYR A 187 -2.62 4.64 -24.39
C TYR A 187 -3.73 5.68 -24.20
N ARG A 188 -3.95 6.57 -25.17
CA ARG A 188 -4.96 7.62 -25.07
C ARG A 188 -6.35 7.08 -25.41
N ASN A 189 -7.26 7.10 -24.44
CA ASN A 189 -8.64 6.71 -24.65
C ASN A 189 -9.48 7.84 -25.29
N ARG A 190 -10.74 7.55 -25.61
CA ARG A 190 -11.69 8.52 -26.20
C ARG A 190 -11.97 9.74 -25.33
N LYS A 191 -11.74 9.64 -24.02
CA LYS A 191 -11.86 10.75 -23.04
C LYS A 191 -10.56 11.52 -22.86
N ASN A 192 -9.57 11.29 -23.73
CA ASN A 192 -8.26 11.94 -23.71
C ASN A 192 -7.42 11.61 -22.46
N GLU A 193 -7.72 10.51 -21.77
CA GLU A 193 -6.97 10.02 -20.62
C GLU A 193 -5.98 8.93 -21.04
N ILE A 194 -4.84 8.86 -20.35
CA ILE A 194 -3.83 7.81 -20.55
C ILE A 194 -4.19 6.59 -19.70
N ALA A 195 -4.65 5.51 -20.35
CA ALA A 195 -5.18 4.32 -19.70
C ALA A 195 -4.84 3.04 -20.48
N THR A 196 -4.91 1.90 -19.79
CA THR A 196 -4.95 0.56 -20.40
C THR A 196 -6.38 0.04 -20.37
N ASN A 197 -6.81 -0.64 -21.43
CA ASN A 197 -8.08 -1.36 -21.45
C ASN A 197 -7.89 -2.75 -20.81
N VAL A 198 -8.83 -3.12 -19.95
CA VAL A 198 -8.91 -4.42 -19.29
C VAL A 198 -10.28 -4.99 -19.61
N LEU A 199 -10.30 -6.12 -20.31
CA LEU A 199 -11.53 -6.87 -20.53
C LEU A 199 -11.80 -7.76 -19.32
N GLY A 200 -13.00 -7.67 -18.76
CA GLY A 200 -13.44 -8.54 -17.68
C GLY A 200 -14.68 -9.33 -18.10
N VAL A 201 -14.74 -10.59 -17.68
CA VAL A 201 -15.93 -11.45 -17.79
C VAL A 201 -16.34 -11.87 -16.39
N CYS A 202 -17.63 -11.72 -16.10
CA CYS A 202 -18.21 -12.15 -14.85
C CYS A 202 -19.36 -13.13 -15.09
N SER A 203 -19.52 -14.10 -14.19
CA SER A 203 -20.68 -14.99 -14.17
C SER A 203 -21.93 -14.27 -13.66
N ARG A 204 -23.09 -14.93 -13.77
CA ARG A 204 -24.37 -14.45 -13.21
C ARG A 204 -24.31 -14.15 -11.70
N ASP A 205 -23.41 -14.81 -10.97
CA ASP A 205 -23.15 -14.60 -9.54
C ASP A 205 -22.19 -13.43 -9.26
N MET A 206 -21.92 -12.59 -10.26
CA MET A 206 -21.03 -11.43 -10.16
C MET A 206 -19.58 -11.79 -9.79
N ARG A 207 -19.15 -13.02 -10.09
CA ARG A 207 -17.76 -13.48 -9.89
C ARG A 207 -17.00 -13.36 -11.21
N PHE A 208 -15.79 -12.81 -11.17
CA PHE A 208 -14.93 -12.80 -12.36
C PHE A 208 -14.52 -14.22 -12.75
N THR A 209 -14.72 -14.57 -14.02
CA THR A 209 -14.35 -15.86 -14.61
C THR A 209 -13.17 -15.72 -15.57
N TYR A 210 -12.98 -14.52 -16.13
CA TYR A 210 -11.85 -14.19 -17.00
C TYR A 210 -11.50 -12.71 -16.90
N VAL A 211 -10.20 -12.39 -17.00
CA VAL A 211 -9.70 -11.02 -17.04
C VAL A 211 -8.52 -10.96 -18.01
N LEU A 212 -8.60 -10.09 -19.03
CA LEU A 212 -7.53 -9.81 -19.98
C LEU A 212 -7.07 -8.35 -19.82
N PRO A 213 -6.02 -8.11 -19.02
CA PRO A 213 -5.43 -6.79 -18.87
C PRO A 213 -4.38 -6.50 -19.95
N GLY A 214 -4.03 -5.21 -20.11
CA GLY A 214 -2.80 -4.81 -20.81
C GLY A 214 -2.99 -4.27 -22.21
N TRP A 215 -4.23 -4.17 -22.69
CA TRP A 215 -4.52 -3.56 -23.98
C TRP A 215 -4.32 -2.03 -23.94
N GLU A 216 -3.88 -1.46 -25.05
CA GLU A 216 -3.67 -0.03 -25.22
C GLU A 216 -5.01 0.71 -25.06
N GLY A 217 -5.03 1.88 -24.41
CA GLY A 217 -6.24 2.68 -24.20
C GLY A 217 -6.93 3.16 -25.48
N SER A 218 -6.22 3.19 -26.61
CA SER A 218 -6.80 3.48 -27.92
C SER A 218 -7.40 2.27 -28.62
N ALA A 219 -7.20 1.04 -28.09
CA ALA A 219 -7.70 -0.18 -28.71
C ALA A 219 -9.23 -0.21 -28.69
N ALA A 220 -9.84 -0.58 -29.81
CA ALA A 220 -11.28 -0.80 -29.90
C ALA A 220 -11.66 -2.09 -29.17
N ASP A 221 -12.83 -2.10 -28.53
CA ASP A 221 -13.31 -3.27 -27.78
C ASP A 221 -13.39 -4.53 -28.64
N SER A 222 -13.71 -4.39 -29.94
CA SER A 222 -13.70 -5.52 -30.89
C SER A 222 -12.32 -6.14 -31.09
N ARG A 223 -11.24 -5.34 -31.02
CA ARG A 223 -9.87 -5.83 -31.11
C ARG A 223 -9.46 -6.57 -29.85
N VAL A 224 -9.83 -6.01 -28.69
CA VAL A 224 -9.58 -6.63 -27.37
C VAL A 224 -10.35 -7.95 -27.25
N LEU A 225 -11.60 -7.98 -27.72
CA LEU A 225 -12.42 -9.19 -27.74
C LEU A 225 -11.83 -10.26 -28.66
N ARG A 226 -11.34 -9.90 -29.85
CA ARG A 226 -10.71 -10.86 -30.76
C ARG A 226 -9.49 -11.53 -30.13
N ASP A 227 -8.63 -10.75 -29.48
CA ASP A 227 -7.45 -11.28 -28.76
C ASP A 227 -7.82 -12.19 -27.58
N ALA A 228 -8.98 -11.98 -26.95
CA ALA A 228 -9.47 -12.86 -25.90
C ALA A 228 -9.99 -14.21 -26.43
N LEU A 229 -10.28 -14.31 -27.73
CA LEU A 229 -10.80 -15.50 -28.39
C LEU A 229 -9.71 -16.29 -29.15
N ASP A 230 -8.55 -15.69 -29.37
CA ASP A 230 -7.36 -16.31 -30.00
C ASP A 230 -6.60 -17.21 -29.01
#